data_AF-A0A7C5NVE3-F1
#
_entry.id   AF-A0A7C5NVE3-F1
#
_cell.length_a   1.000
_cell.length_b   1.000
_cell.length_c   1.000
_cell.angle_alpha   90.00
_cell.angle_beta   90.00
_cell.angle_gamma   90.00
#
_symmetry.space_group_name_H-M   'P 1'
#
loop_
_entity.id
_entity.type
_entity.pdbx_description
1 polymer ?
#
loop_
_entity_poly.entity_id
_entity_poly.type
_entity_poly.pdbx_seq_one_letter_code
_entity_poly.pdbx_strand_id
1 'polypeptide(L)' 'MTAPMELSFTLLEGATLKDVQTGSTRDGMRGLAKTGPLEGSSLRRLRSTNASRLGWKDFCPETGVYPPEASR' A
#
# COMPACT_ATOMS: atom_id res chain seq x y z
N MET A 1 -19.08 -16.65 -3.19
CA MET A 1 -19.01 -15.18 -3.14
C MET A 1 -17.95 -14.83 -2.10
N THR A 2 -16.74 -14.47 -2.52
CA THR A 2 -15.66 -14.10 -1.60
C THR A 2 -15.79 -12.62 -1.30
N ALA A 3 -16.05 -12.24 -0.04
CA ALA A 3 -16.03 -10.84 0.36
C ALA A 3 -14.69 -10.19 -0.02
N PRO A 4 -14.64 -8.90 -0.39
CA PRO A 4 -13.38 -8.23 -0.65
C PRO A 4 -12.53 -8.32 0.62
N MET A 5 -11.40 -9.01 0.52
CA MET A 5 -10.46 -9.12 1.62
C MET A 5 -9.84 -7.75 1.84
N GLU A 6 -10.15 -7.14 2.98
CA GLU A 6 -9.51 -5.89 3.40
C GLU A 6 -8.00 -6.16 3.56
N LEU A 7 -7.18 -5.28 2.97
CA LEU A 7 -5.72 -5.37 3.03
C LEU A 7 -5.22 -4.31 4.01
N SER A 8 -5.15 -4.68 5.29
CA SER A 8 -4.70 -3.79 6.36
C SER A 8 -3.38 -4.30 6.91
N PHE A 9 -2.38 -3.41 6.96
CA PHE A 9 -1.03 -3.76 7.38
C PHE A 9 -0.56 -2.82 8.48
N THR A 10 0.13 -3.39 9.47
CA THR A 10 0.92 -2.60 10.43
C THR A 10 2.38 -2.67 10.04
N LEU A 11 3.04 -1.51 9.98
CA LEU A 11 4.49 -1.44 9.81
C LEU A 11 5.17 -1.84 11.13
N LEU A 12 5.98 -2.88 11.07
CA LEU A 12 6.88 -3.28 12.13
C LEU A 12 8.27 -2.67 11.87
N GLU A 13 9.28 -3.09 12.63
CA GLU A 13 10.65 -2.58 12.48
C GLU A 13 11.21 -2.76 11.06
N GLY A 14 11.92 -1.74 10.59
CA GLY A 14 12.47 -1.68 9.25
C GLY A 14 11.40 -1.62 8.17
N ALA A 15 11.38 -2.63 7.31
CA ALA A 15 10.43 -2.75 6.20
C ALA A 15 9.53 -3.99 6.34
N THR A 16 9.33 -4.49 7.56
CA THR A 16 8.47 -5.67 7.78
C THR A 16 7.03 -5.24 7.97
N LEU A 17 6.10 -5.87 7.25
CA LEU A 17 4.66 -5.63 7.43
C LEU A 17 4.02 -6.81 8.15
N LYS A 18 3.06 -6.53 9.04
CA LYS A 18 2.15 -7.53 9.59
C LYS A 18 0.77 -7.34 8.99
N ASP A 19 0.28 -8.38 8.33
CA ASP A 19 -1.09 -8.48 7.83
C ASP A 19 -2.05 -8.60 9.02
N VAL A 20 -2.95 -7.63 9.18
CA VAL A 20 -3.82 -7.52 10.36
C VAL A 20 -4.82 -8.67 10.41
N GLN A 21 -5.27 -9.13 9.24
CA GLN A 21 -6.30 -10.15 9.09
C GLN A 21 -5.76 -11.55 9.32
N THR A 22 -4.60 -11.86 8.75
CA THR A 22 -4.03 -13.23 8.77
C THR A 22 -2.90 -13.40 9.77
N GLY A 23 -2.37 -12.31 10.31
CA GLY A 23 -1.19 -12.32 11.18
C GLY A 23 0.12 -12.63 10.46
N SER A 24 0.09 -12.88 9.14
CA SER A 24 1.29 -13.15 8.34
C SER A 24 2.25 -11.97 8.35
N THR A 25 3.54 -12.26 8.51
CA THR A 25 4.59 -11.25 8.30
C THR A 25 5.01 -11.23 6.85
N ARG A 26 5.32 -10.04 6.33
CA ARG A 26 5.69 -9.82 4.94
C ARG A 26 6.90 -8.92 4.84
N ASP A 27 7.70 -9.17 3.81
CA ASP A 27 8.69 -8.23 3.29
C ASP A 27 7.94 -7.07 2.63
N GLY A 28 7.99 -5.88 3.22
CA GLY A 28 7.24 -4.71 2.78
C GLY A 28 7.70 -4.14 1.44
N MET A 29 8.92 -4.44 1.01
CA MET A 29 9.44 -3.99 -0.29
C MET A 29 9.02 -4.93 -1.42
N ARG A 30 9.00 -6.25 -1.14
CA ARG A 30 8.68 -7.27 -2.15
C ARG A 30 7.22 -7.69 -2.13
N GLY A 31 6.51 -7.44 -1.03
CA GLY A 31 5.17 -7.95 -0.76
C GLY A 31 5.11 -9.45 -0.46
N LEU A 32 6.27 -10.10 -0.26
CA LEU A 32 6.38 -11.55 -0.03
C LEU A 32 6.06 -11.88 1.43
N ALA A 33 5.08 -12.75 1.66
CA ALA A 33 4.83 -13.30 2.98
C ALA A 33 5.95 -14.25 3.39
N LYS A 34 6.58 -13.91 4.52
CA LYS A 34 7.71 -14.61 5.10
C LYS A 34 7.28 -15.67 6.11
N THR A 35 6.15 -15.45 6.80
CA THR A 35 5.61 -16.38 7.79
C THR A 35 4.08 -16.35 7.83
N GLY A 36 3.48 -17.36 8.44
CA GLY A 36 2.06 -17.45 8.71
C GLY A 36 1.25 -18.12 7.59
N PRO A 37 -0.09 -18.03 7.62
CA PRO A 37 -0.96 -18.79 6.71
C PRO A 37 -0.74 -18.50 5.22
N LEU A 38 -0.13 -17.36 4.90
CA LEU A 38 0.11 -16.91 3.54
C LEU A 38 1.58 -17.02 3.12
N GLU A 39 2.44 -17.73 3.87
CA GLU A 39 3.87 -17.89 3.56
C GLU A 39 4.12 -18.31 2.11
N GLY A 40 5.13 -17.67 1.48
CA GLY A 40 5.46 -17.88 0.06
C GLY A 40 4.57 -17.13 -0.92
N SER A 41 3.38 -16.67 -0.51
CA SER A 41 2.54 -15.81 -1.35
C SER A 41 3.12 -14.40 -1.47
N SER A 42 2.84 -13.72 -2.58
CA SER A 42 3.27 -12.34 -2.80
C SER A 42 2.10 -11.43 -3.17
N LEU A 43 2.12 -10.20 -2.67
CA LEU A 43 1.21 -9.15 -3.09
C LEU A 43 1.50 -8.75 -4.55
N ARG A 44 0.45 -8.34 -5.27
CA ARG A 44 0.61 -7.75 -6.60
C ARG A 44 1.28 -6.39 -6.47
N ARG A 45 2.48 -6.24 -7.05
CA ARG A 45 3.18 -4.95 -7.10
C ARG A 45 2.47 -4.01 -8.07
N LEU A 46 2.19 -2.80 -7.60
CA LEU A 46 1.70 -1.70 -8.43
C LEU A 46 2.88 -0.78 -8.77
N ARG A 47 2.92 -0.30 -10.01
CA ARG A 47 3.87 0.75 -10.38
C ARG A 47 3.48 2.02 -9.64
N SER A 48 4.45 2.62 -8.97
CA SER A 48 4.31 3.94 -8.36
C SER A 48 5.35 4.86 -8.98
N THR A 49 4.92 6.06 -9.35
CA THR A 49 5.79 7.13 -9.84
C THR A 49 5.73 8.27 -8.84
N ASN A 50 6.86 8.61 -8.25
CA ASN A 50 6.95 9.80 -7.41
C ASN A 50 6.94 11.04 -8.30
N ALA A 51 6.05 11.98 -8.03
CA ALA A 51 6.00 13.26 -8.70
C ALA A 51 6.01 14.39 -7.68
N SER A 52 6.77 15.45 -7.97
CA SER A 52 6.58 16.71 -7.26
C SER A 52 5.25 17.34 -7.69
N ARG A 53 4.65 18.19 -6.85
CA ARG A 53 3.42 18.91 -7.20
C ARG A 53 3.57 19.70 -8.50
N LEU A 54 4.74 20.31 -8.72
CA LEU A 54 5.02 21.10 -9.91
C LEU A 54 5.01 20.21 -11.16
N GLY A 55 5.74 19.10 -11.13
CA GLY A 55 5.74 18.15 -12.25
C GLY A 55 4.36 17.54 -12.49
N TRP A 56 3.63 17.19 -11.42
CA TRP A 56 2.28 16.65 -11.55
C TRP A 56 1.32 17.62 -12.25
N LYS A 57 1.43 18.92 -11.97
CA LYS A 57 0.62 19.96 -12.64
C LYS A 57 0.88 20.03 -14.15
N ASP A 58 2.13 19.80 -14.56
CA ASP A 58 2.51 19.83 -15.98
C ASP A 58 1.95 18.60 -16.74
N PHE A 59 1.88 17.43 -16.09
CA PHE A 59 1.42 16.19 -16.72
C PHE A 59 -0.07 15.87 -16.52
N CYS A 60 -0.70 16.39 -15.47
CA CYS A 60 -2.10 16.15 -15.12
C CYS A 60 -2.82 17.46 -14.72
N PRO A 61 -2.89 18.45 -15.64
CA PRO A 61 -3.39 19.80 -15.33
C PRO A 61 -4.88 19.85 -14.94
N GLU A 62 -5.67 18.85 -15.33
CA GLU A 62 -7.10 18.72 -15.01
C GLU A 62 -7.35 18.23 -13.57
N THR A 63 -6.31 17.77 -12.87
CA THR A 63 -6.47 17.23 -11.51
C THR A 63 -6.43 18.34 -10.45
N GLY A 64 -7.35 18.25 -9.49
CA GLY A 64 -7.41 19.15 -8.34
C GLY A 64 -6.57 18.64 -7.16
N VAL A 65 -6.16 19.56 -6.28
CA VAL A 65 -5.58 19.22 -4.98
C VAL A 65 -6.68 19.29 -3.94
N TYR A 66 -6.92 18.20 -3.21
CA TYR A 66 -7.81 18.22 -2.05
C TYR A 66 -7.08 18.90 -0.87
N PRO A 67 -7.59 20.05 -0.38
CA PRO A 67 -6.99 20.70 0.78
C PRO A 67 -7.26 19.86 2.04
N PRO A 68 -6.36 19.89 3.04
CA PRO A 68 -6.47 19.09 4.25
C PRO A 68 -7.73 19.38 5.09
N GLU A 69 -8.39 20.52 4.88
CA GLU A 69 -9.60 20.94 5.61
C GLU A 69 -10.92 20.41 5.04
N ALA A 70 -10.91 19.72 3.89
CA ALA A 70 -12.13 19.19 3.26
C ALA A 70 -12.63 17.85 3.85
N SER A 71 -11.99 17.33 4.90
CA SER A 71 -12.35 16.07 5.57
C SER A 71 -12.81 16.29 7.02
N ARG A 72 -13.87 17.08 7.21
CA ARG A 72 -14.64 17.12 8.45
C ARG A 72 -16.06 16.63 8.23
#